data_AF-A0A6P2D3U5-F1
#
_entry.id   AF-A0A6P2D3U5-F1
#
_cell.length_a   1.000
_cell.length_b   1.000
_cell.length_c   1.000
_cell.angle_alpha   90.00
_cell.angle_beta   90.00
_cell.angle_gamma   90.00
#
_symmetry.space_group_name_H-M   'P 1'
#
loop_
_entity.id
_entity.type
_entity.pdbx_description
1 polymer ?
#
loop_
_entity_poly.entity_id
_entity_poly.type
_entity_poly.pdbx_seq_one_letter_code
_entity_poly.pdbx_strand_id
1 'polypeptide(L)'
;MSDTRGLLDRISAFRQRLDATPQLIPDAFPVDADSTSVVSEAETFRMSLKRIAGSEPEAIVKPRPQQLQFTERAQRLLARTKELLDRQRKFTDDPLFVAFASAGKPDALVDYHRETVGVLDSIVRLAQAFPDSAGAQLKMCEGLTGLVGVVMDRLAVQERILKQRRTDVERIDRLAGFFASIHCNLPTTLETVAALAEEILEDARLAKPIRFVSAPVDSAHGPGGTVAFPVPARFVAAHAINVAQVIARVVPFDYEWAARPLAPVVAALIMDCGMVTVPSALLMKTDPLTADERRVLEAHPKLGAELLLWRFPNLAGPLAAAIATHHERADGTGYPGGLAGSQVPPLGRLLRVADVYAALNEDRPHRSAADPRAALTEVLMAAEQGEVDRDFAEYLLNLSYYPVNTVVELTDGRVAFVVANHPNRLDPRTPGRPVVAVLTDAEGGMLPRVEHLDLSAADHGSIVKAVPAARRRELLGSRYPDLV
;
A
#
# COMPACT_ATOMS: atom_id res chain seq x y z
N MET A 1 12.95 -16.60 -10.10
CA MET A 1 14.29 -16.11 -9.71
C MET A 1 15.33 -16.18 -10.84
N SER A 2 15.29 -17.17 -11.76
CA SER A 2 16.25 -17.27 -12.87
C SER A 2 16.12 -16.15 -13.92
N ASP A 3 14.90 -15.66 -14.21
CA ASP A 3 14.70 -14.62 -15.25
C ASP A 3 15.16 -13.23 -14.82
N THR A 4 15.01 -12.88 -13.54
CA THR A 4 15.37 -11.55 -13.01
C THR A 4 16.88 -11.31 -13.06
N ARG A 5 17.67 -12.34 -12.76
CA ARG A 5 19.14 -12.27 -12.77
C ARG A 5 19.70 -12.15 -14.20
N GLY A 6 19.15 -12.93 -15.13
CA GLY A 6 19.50 -12.82 -16.56
C GLY A 6 19.12 -11.47 -17.17
N LEU A 7 18.03 -10.84 -16.71
CA LEU A 7 17.69 -9.48 -17.08
C LEU A 7 18.70 -8.47 -16.51
N LEU A 8 19.10 -8.59 -15.24
CA LEU A 8 20.12 -7.71 -14.63
C LEU A 8 21.48 -7.75 -15.36
N ASP A 9 21.86 -8.92 -15.89
CA ASP A 9 23.06 -9.07 -16.70
C ASP A 9 22.91 -8.38 -18.07
N ARG A 10 21.75 -8.55 -18.74
CA ARG A 10 21.42 -7.83 -19.99
C ARG A 10 21.38 -6.31 -19.80
N ILE A 11 20.86 -5.84 -18.65
CA ILE A 11 20.84 -4.44 -18.25
C ILE A 11 22.26 -3.90 -18.10
N SER A 12 23.14 -4.66 -17.45
CA SER A 12 24.54 -4.28 -17.23
C SER A 12 25.30 -4.17 -18.56
N ALA A 13 25.12 -5.13 -19.47
CA ALA A 13 25.69 -5.08 -20.82
C ALA A 13 25.16 -3.90 -21.65
N PHE A 14 23.87 -3.59 -21.54
CA PHE A 14 23.27 -2.44 -22.23
C PHE A 14 23.79 -1.10 -21.68
N ARG A 15 23.98 -0.97 -20.36
CA ARG A 15 24.60 0.22 -19.75
C ARG A 15 26.00 0.47 -20.25
N GLN A 16 26.85 -0.56 -20.31
CA GLN A 16 28.20 -0.46 -20.86
C GLN A 16 28.21 0.05 -22.30
N ARG A 17 27.22 -0.36 -23.12
CA ARG A 17 27.05 0.16 -24.49
C ARG A 17 26.65 1.63 -24.53
N LEU A 18 25.77 2.08 -23.64
CA LEU A 18 25.35 3.49 -23.57
C LEU A 18 26.49 4.39 -23.09
N ASP A 19 27.22 3.98 -22.06
CA ASP A 19 28.30 4.76 -21.46
C ASP A 19 29.53 4.87 -22.38
N ALA A 20 29.66 3.96 -23.37
CA ALA A 20 30.68 4.02 -24.41
C ALA A 20 30.37 5.04 -25.55
N THR A 21 29.24 5.74 -25.50
CA THR A 21 28.85 6.73 -26.52
C THR A 21 29.35 8.13 -26.11
N PRO A 22 30.21 8.81 -26.90
CA PRO A 22 30.74 10.13 -26.53
C PRO A 22 29.62 11.17 -26.43
N GLN A 23 29.55 11.88 -25.29
CA GLN A 23 28.69 13.05 -25.11
C GLN A 23 29.25 14.22 -25.95
N LEU A 24 28.48 14.68 -26.94
CA LEU A 24 28.76 15.95 -27.62
C LEU A 24 28.00 17.07 -26.91
N ILE A 25 28.60 17.64 -25.88
CA ILE A 25 28.36 19.03 -25.49
C ILE A 25 29.76 19.67 -25.44
N PRO A 26 30.09 20.64 -26.31
CA PRO A 26 31.25 21.49 -26.07
C PRO A 26 30.87 22.50 -24.99
N ASP A 27 31.62 22.51 -23.89
CA ASP A 27 31.67 23.67 -22.99
C ASP A 27 32.08 24.92 -23.78
N ALA A 28 31.50 26.05 -23.37
CA ALA A 28 31.64 27.35 -23.99
C ALA A 28 33.09 27.70 -24.41
N PHE A 29 33.24 28.23 -25.63
CA PHE A 29 34.48 28.83 -26.11
C PHE A 29 34.88 30.03 -25.24
N PRO A 30 36.11 30.10 -24.72
CA PRO A 30 36.71 31.37 -24.34
C PRO A 30 37.26 32.06 -25.60
N VAL A 31 37.05 33.37 -25.64
CA VAL A 31 37.51 34.33 -26.64
C VAL A 31 39.05 34.44 -26.60
N ASP A 32 39.67 34.44 -27.78
CA ASP A 32 41.11 34.67 -27.98
C ASP A 32 41.55 36.07 -27.52
N ALA A 33 42.75 36.13 -26.94
CA ALA A 33 43.57 37.32 -26.89
C ALA A 33 45.05 36.94 -27.10
N ASP A 34 45.61 37.44 -28.21
CA ASP A 34 47.02 37.73 -28.53
C ASP A 34 48.13 36.81 -27.99
N SER A 35 48.94 36.25 -28.90
CA SER A 35 50.32 36.74 -29.09
C SER A 35 51.05 36.05 -30.25
N THR A 36 51.86 36.87 -30.91
CA THR A 36 52.82 36.64 -31.99
C THR A 36 53.82 35.50 -31.76
N SER A 37 54.10 34.67 -32.78
CA SER A 37 55.48 34.22 -33.02
C SER A 37 55.73 33.83 -34.49
N VAL A 38 56.92 34.19 -34.95
CA VAL A 38 57.46 34.08 -36.31
C VAL A 38 57.88 32.64 -36.59
N VAL A 39 57.37 32.02 -37.66
CA VAL A 39 57.84 30.70 -38.13
C VAL A 39 58.99 30.91 -39.11
N SER A 40 60.16 30.38 -38.77
CA SER A 40 61.40 30.50 -39.55
C SER A 40 61.49 29.49 -40.70
N GLU A 41 62.27 29.85 -41.73
CA GLU A 41 62.63 29.05 -42.92
C GLU A 41 63.14 27.61 -42.60
N ALA A 42 63.59 27.35 -41.37
CA ALA A 42 64.06 26.04 -40.91
C ALA A 42 62.94 25.02 -40.66
N GLU A 43 61.69 25.45 -40.52
CA GLU A 43 60.54 24.58 -40.26
C GLU A 43 59.88 24.08 -41.56
N THR A 44 59.88 24.94 -42.58
CA THR A 44 59.47 24.61 -43.97
C THR A 44 60.42 23.57 -44.59
N PHE A 45 61.71 23.61 -44.25
CA PHE A 45 62.70 22.63 -44.71
C PHE A 45 62.53 21.23 -44.05
N ARG A 46 62.12 21.17 -42.77
CA ARG A 46 61.80 19.90 -42.08
C ARG A 46 60.53 19.23 -42.63
N MET A 47 59.56 20.03 -43.09
CA MET A 47 58.32 19.55 -43.73
C MET A 47 58.56 18.90 -45.11
N SER A 48 59.58 19.34 -45.86
CA SER A 48 59.95 18.75 -47.16
C SER A 48 60.75 17.45 -47.04
N LEU A 49 61.57 17.29 -46.00
CA LEU A 49 62.36 16.07 -45.77
C LEU A 49 61.50 14.85 -45.39
N LYS A 50 60.36 15.05 -44.72
CA LYS A 50 59.41 13.97 -44.40
C LYS A 50 58.61 13.43 -45.60
N ARG A 51 58.58 14.14 -46.74
CA ARG A 51 57.94 13.67 -47.98
C ARG A 51 58.83 12.80 -48.86
N ILE A 52 60.15 12.83 -48.65
CA ILE A 52 61.13 12.18 -49.53
C ILE A 52 61.64 10.85 -48.95
N ALA A 53 61.59 10.66 -47.63
CA ALA A 53 62.08 9.45 -46.99
C ALA A 53 60.94 8.55 -46.51
N GLY A 54 60.55 7.60 -47.36
CA GLY A 54 60.12 6.27 -46.90
C GLY A 54 58.62 6.08 -46.68
N SER A 55 58.00 5.46 -47.67
CA SER A 55 56.80 4.63 -47.55
C SER A 55 56.97 3.56 -46.46
N GLU A 56 56.18 3.64 -45.39
CA GLU A 56 55.89 2.50 -44.52
C GLU A 56 54.70 1.70 -45.08
N PRO A 57 54.66 0.37 -44.91
CA PRO A 57 53.60 -0.48 -45.44
C PRO A 57 52.26 -0.05 -44.84
N GLU A 58 51.20 -0.04 -45.66
CA GLU A 58 49.83 0.19 -45.25
C GLU A 58 49.53 -0.64 -44.00
N ALA A 59 49.48 0.02 -42.84
CA ALA A 59 48.82 -0.53 -41.69
C ALA A 59 47.39 -0.82 -42.14
N ILE A 60 47.01 -2.10 -42.14
CA ILE A 60 45.61 -2.51 -42.25
C ILE A 60 44.87 -1.71 -41.19
N VAL A 61 44.17 -0.65 -41.62
CA VAL A 61 43.23 0.07 -40.79
C VAL A 61 42.18 -0.96 -40.47
N LYS A 62 42.28 -1.60 -39.30
CA LYS A 62 41.13 -2.27 -38.70
C LYS A 62 40.03 -1.22 -38.77
N PRO A 63 38.87 -1.50 -39.40
CA PRO A 63 37.82 -0.51 -39.52
C PRO A 63 37.58 0.01 -38.11
N ARG A 64 37.75 1.33 -37.92
CA ARG A 64 37.30 1.98 -36.68
C ARG A 64 35.88 1.46 -36.48
N PRO A 65 35.53 0.84 -35.34
CA PRO A 65 34.16 0.43 -35.12
C PRO A 65 33.31 1.66 -35.41
N GLN A 66 32.38 1.54 -36.37
CA GLN A 66 31.43 2.61 -36.65
C GLN A 66 30.81 2.96 -35.30
N GLN A 67 31.15 4.13 -34.76
CA GLN A 67 30.49 4.62 -33.56
C GLN A 67 29.03 4.75 -33.95
N LEU A 68 28.17 3.94 -33.33
CA LEU A 68 26.73 4.00 -33.45
C LEU A 68 26.29 5.45 -33.27
N GLN A 69 26.01 6.15 -34.36
CA GLN A 69 25.50 7.51 -34.32
C GLN A 69 24.00 7.43 -34.06
N PHE A 70 23.64 7.42 -32.78
CA PHE A 70 22.26 7.59 -32.37
C PHE A 70 21.82 9.03 -32.64
N THR A 71 20.65 9.20 -33.24
CA THR A 71 19.93 10.48 -33.26
C THR A 71 19.70 10.99 -31.84
N GLU A 72 19.58 12.30 -31.65
CA GLU A 72 19.29 12.86 -30.31
C GLU A 72 18.02 12.28 -29.68
N ARG A 73 17.00 12.01 -30.51
CA ARG A 73 15.75 11.38 -30.05
C ARG A 73 16.02 9.98 -29.50
N ALA A 74 16.82 9.19 -30.20
CA ALA A 74 17.24 7.87 -29.74
C ALA A 74 18.05 7.98 -28.44
N GLN A 75 19.03 8.88 -28.37
CA GLN A 75 19.84 9.09 -27.15
C GLN A 75 18.97 9.44 -25.94
N ARG A 76 18.05 10.41 -26.08
CA ARG A 76 17.11 10.79 -25.00
C ARG A 76 16.23 9.63 -24.57
N LEU A 77 15.72 8.85 -25.52
CA LEU A 77 14.84 7.72 -25.21
C LEU A 77 15.60 6.58 -24.51
N LEU A 78 16.82 6.26 -24.96
CA LEU A 78 17.65 5.24 -24.33
C LEU A 78 18.13 5.66 -22.94
N ALA A 79 18.43 6.95 -22.72
CA ALA A 79 18.73 7.50 -21.40
C ALA A 79 17.53 7.34 -20.45
N ARG A 80 16.30 7.62 -20.92
CA ARG A 80 15.08 7.40 -20.14
C ARG A 80 14.85 5.92 -19.84
N THR A 81 15.09 5.03 -20.80
CA THR A 81 15.07 3.58 -20.55
C THR A 81 16.06 3.18 -19.46
N LYS A 82 17.30 3.71 -19.48
CA LYS A 82 18.30 3.47 -18.42
C LYS A 82 17.79 3.91 -17.04
N GLU A 83 17.18 5.09 -16.95
CA GLU A 83 16.57 5.57 -15.70
C GLU A 83 15.47 4.63 -15.18
N LEU A 84 14.59 4.13 -16.06
CA LEU A 84 13.54 3.17 -15.67
C LEU A 84 14.12 1.84 -15.19
N LEU A 85 15.21 1.35 -15.79
CA LEU A 85 15.92 0.16 -15.33
C LEU A 85 16.51 0.37 -13.92
N ASP A 86 17.07 1.55 -13.65
CA ASP A 86 17.61 1.90 -12.34
C ASP A 86 16.51 1.94 -11.27
N ARG A 87 15.36 2.56 -11.60
CA ARG A 87 14.17 2.58 -10.74
C ARG A 87 13.62 1.19 -10.47
N GLN A 88 13.46 0.37 -11.51
CA GLN A 88 13.01 -1.01 -11.39
C GLN A 88 13.92 -1.83 -10.48
N ARG A 89 15.24 -1.68 -10.61
CA ARG A 89 16.21 -2.36 -9.75
C ARG A 89 16.04 -1.94 -8.28
N LYS A 90 15.99 -0.63 -8.01
CA LYS A 90 15.75 -0.11 -6.65
C LYS A 90 14.47 -0.65 -6.04
N PHE A 91 13.40 -0.75 -6.82
CA PHE A 91 12.14 -1.34 -6.37
C PHE A 91 12.28 -2.84 -6.07
N THR A 92 12.98 -3.59 -6.94
CA THR A 92 13.19 -5.04 -6.78
C THR A 92 14.03 -5.38 -5.54
N ASP A 93 15.01 -4.52 -5.24
CA ASP A 93 15.93 -4.69 -4.11
C ASP A 93 15.33 -4.15 -2.78
N ASP A 94 14.14 -3.55 -2.82
CA ASP A 94 13.51 -2.99 -1.62
C ASP A 94 13.14 -4.11 -0.62
N PRO A 95 13.58 -4.04 0.65
CA PRO A 95 13.36 -5.11 1.63
C PRO A 95 11.88 -5.48 1.84
N LEU A 96 10.99 -4.50 1.78
CA LEU A 96 9.56 -4.72 1.94
C LEU A 96 8.99 -5.47 0.74
N PHE A 97 9.37 -5.08 -0.47
CA PHE A 97 8.97 -5.81 -1.68
C PHE A 97 9.53 -7.24 -1.69
N VAL A 98 10.81 -7.42 -1.34
CA VAL A 98 11.47 -8.74 -1.26
C VAL A 98 10.74 -9.66 -0.28
N ALA A 99 10.31 -9.13 0.87
CA ALA A 99 9.55 -9.90 1.85
C ALA A 99 8.21 -10.40 1.28
N PHE A 100 7.45 -9.56 0.58
CA PHE A 100 6.22 -9.99 -0.08
C PHE A 100 6.47 -11.00 -1.21
N ALA A 101 7.48 -10.76 -2.05
CA ALA A 101 7.84 -11.64 -3.16
C ALA A 101 8.31 -13.04 -2.68
N SER A 102 8.88 -13.11 -1.48
CA SER A 102 9.40 -14.36 -0.90
C SER A 102 8.40 -15.08 0.01
N ALA A 103 7.25 -14.47 0.32
CA ALA A 103 6.27 -15.02 1.27
C ALA A 103 5.52 -16.28 0.77
N GLY A 104 5.67 -16.64 -0.52
CA GLY A 104 5.01 -17.81 -1.11
C GLY A 104 3.48 -17.69 -1.23
N LYS A 105 2.91 -16.52 -0.94
CA LYS A 105 1.48 -16.21 -1.07
C LYS A 105 1.24 -15.38 -2.33
N PRO A 106 0.11 -15.57 -3.04
CA PRO A 106 -0.25 -14.73 -4.17
C PRO A 106 -0.39 -13.25 -3.75
N ASP A 107 0.24 -12.35 -4.50
CA ASP A 107 0.25 -10.92 -4.21
C ASP A 107 0.16 -10.10 -5.51
N ALA A 108 -0.84 -9.24 -5.60
CA ALA A 108 -1.11 -8.45 -6.80
C ALA A 108 0.04 -7.52 -7.20
N LEU A 109 0.78 -6.96 -6.23
CA LEU A 109 1.93 -6.11 -6.50
C LEU A 109 3.08 -6.92 -7.12
N VAL A 110 3.29 -8.15 -6.64
CA VAL A 110 4.33 -9.06 -7.14
C VAL A 110 4.01 -9.53 -8.56
N ASP A 111 2.76 -9.89 -8.82
CA ASP A 111 2.31 -10.30 -10.15
C ASP A 111 2.38 -9.12 -11.15
N TYR A 112 1.88 -7.95 -10.75
CA TYR A 112 1.97 -6.72 -11.55
C TYR A 112 3.42 -6.31 -11.84
N HIS A 113 4.32 -6.51 -10.88
CA HIS A 113 5.75 -6.32 -11.06
C HIS A 113 6.35 -7.28 -12.08
N ARG A 114 6.01 -8.57 -12.03
CA ARG A 114 6.47 -9.58 -12.99
C ARG A 114 6.09 -9.20 -14.43
N GLU A 115 4.87 -8.73 -14.63
CA GLU A 115 4.42 -8.23 -15.94
C GLU A 115 5.20 -6.99 -16.39
N THR A 116 5.42 -6.01 -15.51
CA THR A 116 6.22 -4.81 -15.81
C THR A 116 7.64 -5.17 -16.23
N VAL A 117 8.25 -6.15 -15.56
CA VAL A 117 9.58 -6.70 -15.92
C VAL A 117 9.56 -7.28 -17.34
N GLY A 118 8.50 -7.98 -17.74
CA GLY A 118 8.35 -8.52 -19.10
C GLY A 118 8.26 -7.43 -20.18
N VAL A 119 7.52 -6.36 -19.92
CA VAL A 119 7.47 -5.18 -20.82
C VAL A 119 8.84 -4.52 -20.91
N LEU A 120 9.53 -4.39 -19.78
CA LEU A 120 10.86 -3.80 -19.72
C LEU A 120 11.92 -4.64 -20.44
N ASP A 121 11.87 -5.98 -20.36
CA ASP A 121 12.74 -6.88 -21.14
C ASP A 121 12.51 -6.67 -22.65
N SER A 122 11.25 -6.48 -23.06
CA SER A 122 10.91 -6.16 -24.46
C SER A 122 11.53 -4.82 -24.90
N ILE A 123 11.49 -3.79 -24.04
CA ILE A 123 12.16 -2.51 -24.29
C ILE A 123 13.68 -2.70 -24.41
N VAL A 124 14.31 -3.49 -23.53
CA VAL A 124 15.76 -3.74 -23.57
C VAL A 124 16.16 -4.45 -24.86
N ARG A 125 15.40 -5.46 -25.29
CA ARG A 125 15.67 -6.17 -26.55
C ARG A 125 15.57 -5.25 -27.77
N LEU A 126 14.52 -4.43 -27.80
CA LEU A 126 14.36 -3.40 -28.83
C LEU A 126 15.52 -2.39 -28.76
N ALA A 127 15.87 -1.90 -27.58
CA ALA A 127 16.99 -0.98 -27.40
C ALA A 127 18.34 -1.56 -27.89
N GLN A 128 18.57 -2.86 -27.65
CA GLN A 128 19.77 -3.57 -28.09
C GLN A 128 19.83 -3.80 -29.61
N ALA A 129 18.67 -3.87 -30.27
CA ALA A 129 18.48 -4.06 -31.70
C ALA A 129 18.29 -2.73 -32.47
N PHE A 130 18.71 -1.60 -31.90
CA PHE A 130 18.59 -0.30 -32.55
C PHE A 130 19.33 -0.27 -33.90
N PRO A 131 18.70 0.26 -34.96
CA PRO A 131 19.30 0.31 -36.29
C PRO A 131 20.32 1.45 -36.42
N ASP A 132 21.27 1.30 -37.36
CA ASP A 132 22.28 2.32 -37.62
C ASP A 132 21.73 3.52 -38.40
N SER A 133 20.68 3.34 -39.21
CA SER A 133 20.15 4.41 -40.05
C SER A 133 19.17 5.33 -39.31
N ALA A 134 19.39 6.64 -39.40
CA ALA A 134 18.57 7.65 -38.71
C ALA A 134 17.06 7.50 -38.97
N GLY A 135 16.65 7.20 -40.21
CA GLY A 135 15.24 6.98 -40.56
C GLY A 135 14.62 5.76 -39.87
N ALA A 136 15.37 4.65 -39.75
CA ALA A 136 14.92 3.47 -39.03
C ALA A 136 14.93 3.71 -37.50
N GLN A 137 15.90 4.48 -37.00
CA GLN A 137 15.94 4.88 -35.59
C GLN A 137 14.69 5.67 -35.20
N LEU A 138 14.25 6.62 -36.03
CA LEU A 138 13.05 7.43 -35.76
C LEU A 138 11.78 6.59 -35.66
N LYS A 139 11.58 5.63 -36.58
CA LYS A 139 10.44 4.69 -36.54
C LYS A 139 10.46 3.82 -35.28
N MET A 140 11.64 3.31 -34.91
CA MET A 140 11.80 2.52 -33.70
C MET A 140 11.56 3.34 -32.44
N CYS A 141 11.98 4.61 -32.43
CA CYS A 141 11.72 5.54 -31.33
C CYS A 141 10.23 5.76 -31.09
N GLU A 142 9.39 5.80 -32.13
CA GLU A 142 7.93 5.94 -31.96
C GLU A 142 7.32 4.76 -31.21
N GLY A 143 7.62 3.52 -31.63
CA GLY A 143 7.14 2.33 -30.94
C GLY A 143 7.67 2.21 -29.49
N LEU A 144 8.96 2.50 -29.30
CA LEU A 144 9.58 2.49 -27.97
C LEU A 144 9.03 3.58 -27.04
N THR A 145 8.64 4.74 -27.56
CA THR A 145 8.08 5.83 -26.76
C THR A 145 6.81 5.36 -26.04
N GLY A 146 5.94 4.61 -26.73
CA GLY A 146 4.73 4.03 -26.12
C GLY A 146 5.05 3.04 -25.00
N LEU A 147 5.96 2.10 -25.24
CA LEU A 147 6.35 1.11 -24.24
C LEU A 147 7.03 1.74 -23.01
N VAL A 148 7.90 2.72 -23.22
CA VAL A 148 8.54 3.49 -22.15
C VAL A 148 7.50 4.23 -21.31
N GLY A 149 6.48 4.81 -21.95
CA GLY A 149 5.34 5.41 -21.26
C GLY A 149 4.60 4.41 -20.37
N VAL A 150 4.25 3.24 -20.92
CA VAL A 150 3.59 2.16 -20.17
C VAL A 150 4.41 1.74 -18.95
N VAL A 151 5.71 1.48 -19.10
CA VAL A 151 6.55 1.08 -17.97
C VAL A 151 6.67 2.17 -16.91
N MET A 152 6.77 3.44 -17.33
CA MET A 152 6.81 4.57 -16.40
C MET A 152 5.54 4.62 -15.54
N ASP A 153 4.37 4.51 -16.15
CA ASP A 153 3.09 4.55 -15.44
C ASP A 153 2.96 3.34 -14.50
N ARG A 154 3.35 2.15 -14.96
CA ARG A 154 3.34 0.94 -14.13
C ARG A 154 4.30 1.04 -12.93
N LEU A 155 5.49 1.58 -13.11
CA LEU A 155 6.44 1.83 -12.02
C LEU A 155 5.88 2.83 -11.01
N ALA A 156 5.22 3.90 -11.46
CA ALA A 156 4.59 4.87 -10.57
C ALA A 156 3.47 4.25 -9.72
N VAL A 157 2.69 3.32 -10.28
CA VAL A 157 1.69 2.53 -9.52
C VAL A 157 2.37 1.65 -8.47
N GLN A 158 3.43 0.92 -8.85
CA GLN A 158 4.17 0.07 -7.92
C GLN A 158 4.76 0.84 -6.74
N GLU A 159 5.44 1.95 -7.02
CA GLU A 159 6.05 2.82 -6.01
C GLU A 159 5.00 3.39 -5.05
N ARG A 160 3.81 3.76 -5.55
CA ARG A 160 2.70 4.24 -4.73
C ARG A 160 2.17 3.16 -3.79
N ILE A 161 1.92 1.95 -4.31
CA ILE A 161 1.44 0.82 -3.50
C ILE A 161 2.47 0.44 -2.44
N LEU A 162 3.75 0.36 -2.82
CA LEU A 162 4.82 0.01 -1.88
C LEU A 162 4.98 1.07 -0.79
N LYS A 163 4.91 2.36 -1.15
CA LYS A 163 4.92 3.46 -0.18
C LYS A 163 3.75 3.34 0.80
N GLN A 164 2.56 3.05 0.30
CA GLN A 164 1.37 2.89 1.13
C GLN A 164 1.50 1.68 2.09
N ARG A 165 1.91 0.51 1.58
CA ARG A 165 2.14 -0.68 2.42
C ARG A 165 3.22 -0.45 3.48
N ARG A 166 4.24 0.34 3.16
CA ARG A 166 5.27 0.74 4.12
C ARG A 166 4.67 1.53 5.27
N THR A 167 3.85 2.54 4.99
CA THR A 167 3.15 3.30 6.02
C THR A 167 2.29 2.39 6.91
N ASP A 168 1.58 1.41 6.33
CA ASP A 168 0.79 0.46 7.11
C ASP A 168 1.67 -0.38 8.05
N VAL A 169 2.78 -0.93 7.54
CA VAL A 169 3.74 -1.71 8.33
C VAL A 169 4.35 -0.85 9.44
N GLU A 170 4.80 0.37 9.13
CA GLU A 170 5.37 1.29 10.12
C GLU A 170 4.39 1.63 11.25
N ARG A 171 3.10 1.80 10.94
CA ARG A 171 2.06 2.00 11.96
C ARG A 171 1.89 0.77 12.86
N ILE A 172 1.82 -0.43 12.27
CA ILE A 172 1.75 -1.70 13.02
C ILE A 172 2.98 -1.83 13.93
N ASP A 173 4.17 -1.61 13.40
CA ASP A 173 5.44 -1.78 14.12
C ASP A 173 5.58 -0.79 15.28
N ARG A 174 5.16 0.47 15.08
CA ARG A 174 5.14 1.49 16.14
C ARG A 174 4.23 1.09 17.29
N LEU A 175 3.01 0.63 16.99
CA LEU A 175 2.06 0.23 18.02
C LEU A 175 2.45 -1.11 18.67
N ALA A 176 2.98 -2.06 17.90
CA ALA A 176 3.54 -3.30 18.43
C ALA A 176 4.72 -3.03 19.37
N GLY A 177 5.57 -2.04 19.06
CA GLY A 177 6.63 -1.57 19.94
C GLY A 177 6.11 -1.00 21.25
N PHE A 178 5.02 -0.23 21.21
CA PHE A 178 4.34 0.25 22.43
C PHE A 178 3.83 -0.91 23.29
N PHE A 179 3.14 -1.89 22.69
CA PHE A 179 2.66 -3.08 23.40
C PHE A 179 3.79 -3.95 23.95
N ALA A 180 4.88 -4.11 23.19
CA ALA A 180 6.07 -4.82 23.65
C ALA A 180 6.68 -4.14 24.88
N SER A 181 6.74 -2.81 24.90
CA SER A 181 7.23 -2.06 26.05
C SER A 181 6.32 -2.19 27.27
N ILE A 182 4.99 -2.25 27.10
CA ILE A 182 4.07 -2.55 28.21
C ILE A 182 4.33 -3.96 28.74
N HIS A 183 4.38 -4.96 27.86
CA HIS A 183 4.55 -6.37 28.23
C HIS A 183 5.88 -6.64 28.95
N CYS A 184 6.97 -6.06 28.44
CA CYS A 184 8.31 -6.24 28.98
C CYS A 184 8.65 -5.25 30.12
N ASN A 185 7.69 -4.43 30.57
CA ASN A 185 7.90 -3.39 31.57
C ASN A 185 9.07 -2.43 31.24
N LEU A 186 9.11 -1.95 29.99
CA LEU A 186 10.11 -1.00 29.52
C LEU A 186 9.61 0.46 29.59
N PRO A 187 10.52 1.44 29.60
CA PRO A 187 10.20 2.84 29.37
C PRO A 187 9.36 3.03 28.10
N THR A 188 8.16 3.61 28.22
CA THR A 188 7.25 3.93 27.13
C THR A 188 6.31 5.05 27.54
N THR A 189 5.70 5.70 26.56
CA THR A 189 4.90 6.90 26.74
C THR A 189 3.70 6.90 25.79
N LEU A 190 2.62 7.61 26.13
CA LEU A 190 1.39 7.64 25.34
C LEU A 190 1.49 8.55 24.11
N GLU A 191 2.51 9.39 24.02
CA GLU A 191 2.74 10.30 22.90
C GLU A 191 2.88 9.55 21.57
N THR A 192 3.48 8.35 21.58
CA THR A 192 3.58 7.51 20.38
C THR A 192 2.20 7.05 19.89
N VAL A 193 1.31 6.71 20.82
CA VAL A 193 -0.08 6.30 20.56
C VAL A 193 -0.92 7.50 20.12
N ALA A 194 -0.77 8.65 20.79
CA ALA A 194 -1.47 9.89 20.45
C ALA A 194 -1.09 10.38 19.04
N ALA A 195 0.20 10.37 18.68
CA ALA A 195 0.65 10.73 17.34
C ALA A 195 0.05 9.80 16.27
N LEU A 196 -0.05 8.49 16.55
CA LEU A 196 -0.71 7.55 15.65
C LEU A 196 -2.22 7.83 15.53
N ALA A 197 -2.88 8.18 16.64
CA ALA A 197 -4.29 8.56 16.63
C ALA A 197 -4.54 9.83 15.81
N GLU A 198 -3.67 10.83 15.90
CA GLU A 198 -3.72 12.06 15.10
C GLU A 198 -3.56 11.77 13.61
N GLU A 199 -2.62 10.89 13.23
CA GLU A 199 -2.46 10.46 11.84
C GLU A 199 -3.73 9.78 11.30
N ILE A 200 -4.38 8.93 12.09
CA ILE A 200 -5.61 8.22 11.71
C ILE A 200 -6.79 9.20 11.60
N LEU A 201 -6.89 10.18 12.51
CA LEU A 201 -7.88 11.25 12.45
C LEU A 201 -7.69 12.13 11.21
N GLU A 202 -6.45 12.46 10.87
CA GLU A 202 -6.13 13.22 9.66
C GLU A 202 -6.47 12.44 8.40
N ASP A 203 -6.21 11.13 8.36
CA ASP A 203 -6.65 10.25 7.27
C ASP A 203 -8.18 10.27 7.10
N ALA A 204 -8.93 10.22 8.21
CA ALA A 204 -10.38 10.32 8.21
C ALA A 204 -10.86 11.69 7.72
N ARG A 205 -10.23 12.79 8.19
CA ARG A 205 -10.55 14.17 7.78
C ARG A 205 -10.31 14.42 6.30
N LEU A 206 -9.26 13.81 5.74
CA LEU A 206 -8.93 13.86 4.31
C LEU A 206 -9.77 12.88 3.47
N ALA A 207 -10.76 12.21 4.07
CA ALA A 207 -11.60 11.21 3.43
C ALA A 207 -10.80 10.11 2.71
N LYS A 208 -9.62 9.75 3.27
CA LYS A 208 -8.85 8.63 2.72
C LYS A 208 -9.65 7.33 2.89
N PRO A 209 -9.60 6.39 1.93
CA PRO A 209 -10.27 5.10 2.05
C PRO A 209 -9.82 4.35 3.32
N ILE A 210 -10.75 3.67 4.01
CA ILE A 210 -10.39 2.74 5.09
C ILE A 210 -9.61 1.58 4.48
N ARG A 211 -8.52 1.19 5.13
CA ARG A 211 -7.75 0.01 4.74
C ARG A 211 -7.53 -0.86 5.96
N PHE A 212 -8.18 -2.02 5.95
CA PHE A 212 -7.99 -3.03 6.99
C PHE A 212 -6.59 -3.64 6.83
N VAL A 213 -5.71 -3.31 7.77
CA VAL A 213 -4.34 -3.81 7.81
C VAL A 213 -4.30 -5.14 8.56
N SER A 214 -3.31 -5.98 8.28
CA SER A 214 -3.18 -7.30 8.90
C SER A 214 -1.73 -7.63 9.19
N ALA A 215 -1.49 -8.39 10.25
CA ALA A 215 -0.22 -9.05 10.52
C ALA A 215 -0.48 -10.51 10.92
N PRO A 216 0.36 -11.49 10.53
CA PRO A 216 0.20 -12.86 10.98
C PRO A 216 0.28 -12.97 12.51
N VAL A 217 -0.49 -13.89 13.10
CA VAL A 217 -0.53 -14.11 14.56
C VAL A 217 0.85 -14.47 15.12
N ASP A 218 1.64 -15.21 14.36
CA ASP A 218 2.99 -15.68 14.69
C ASP A 218 4.10 -14.69 14.29
N SER A 219 3.75 -13.52 13.76
CA SER A 219 4.74 -12.56 13.28
C SER A 219 5.49 -11.90 14.43
N ALA A 220 6.79 -12.20 14.52
CA ALA A 220 7.73 -11.51 15.41
C ALA A 220 8.41 -10.31 14.74
N HIS A 221 8.40 -10.20 13.41
CA HIS A 221 9.08 -9.14 12.67
C HIS A 221 8.17 -8.53 11.61
N GLY A 222 8.50 -7.29 11.23
CA GLY A 222 7.90 -6.65 10.06
C GLY A 222 8.38 -7.29 8.76
N PRO A 223 7.59 -7.26 7.69
CA PRO A 223 8.06 -7.68 6.38
C PRO A 223 9.30 -6.86 5.99
N GLY A 224 10.46 -7.52 5.90
CA GLY A 224 11.74 -6.85 5.63
C GLY A 224 12.35 -6.08 6.81
N GLY A 225 11.74 -6.17 8.00
CA GLY A 225 12.20 -5.53 9.24
C GLY A 225 13.14 -6.42 10.04
N THR A 226 14.02 -5.78 10.83
CA THR A 226 14.99 -6.46 11.72
C THR A 226 14.61 -6.40 13.21
N VAL A 227 13.62 -5.56 13.56
CA VAL A 227 13.16 -5.41 14.94
C VAL A 227 12.21 -6.56 15.29
N ALA A 228 12.52 -7.25 16.38
CA ALA A 228 11.70 -8.32 16.93
C ALA A 228 10.68 -7.79 17.94
N PHE A 229 9.45 -8.29 17.87
CA PHE A 229 8.35 -8.01 18.79
C PHE A 229 7.90 -9.30 19.46
N PRO A 230 7.45 -9.27 20.73
CA PRO A 230 6.79 -10.41 21.35
C PRO A 230 5.57 -10.83 20.54
N VAL A 231 5.42 -12.13 20.30
CA VAL A 231 4.22 -12.67 19.66
C VAL A 231 3.11 -12.74 20.70
N PRO A 232 1.90 -12.16 20.50
CA PRO A 232 1.29 -11.74 19.21
C PRO A 232 1.19 -10.20 18.99
N ALA A 233 2.11 -9.38 19.52
CA ALA A 233 1.96 -7.92 19.57
C ALA A 233 1.65 -7.24 18.22
N ARG A 234 2.24 -7.72 17.12
CA ARG A 234 1.98 -7.18 15.77
C ARG A 234 0.56 -7.46 15.29
N PHE A 235 0.05 -8.67 15.54
CA PHE A 235 -1.32 -9.05 15.18
C PHE A 235 -2.34 -8.21 15.94
N VAL A 236 -2.12 -8.04 17.25
CA VAL A 236 -2.94 -7.17 18.11
C VAL A 236 -2.89 -5.72 17.64
N ALA A 237 -1.70 -5.21 17.30
CA ALA A 237 -1.54 -3.85 16.78
C ALA A 237 -2.28 -3.62 15.46
N ALA A 238 -2.24 -4.58 14.53
CA ALA A 238 -2.97 -4.47 13.27
C ALA A 238 -4.48 -4.34 13.50
N HIS A 239 -5.04 -5.15 14.40
CA HIS A 239 -6.46 -5.08 14.75
C HIS A 239 -6.81 -3.74 15.42
N ALA A 240 -6.04 -3.32 16.42
CA ALA A 240 -6.26 -2.04 17.11
C ALA A 240 -6.24 -0.83 16.16
N ILE A 241 -5.35 -0.84 15.15
CA ILE A 241 -5.31 0.17 14.08
C ILE A 241 -6.60 0.16 13.25
N ASN A 242 -7.15 -1.01 12.95
CA ASN A 242 -8.41 -1.12 12.20
C ASN A 242 -9.60 -0.59 13.00
N VAL A 243 -9.70 -0.94 14.28
CA VAL A 243 -10.72 -0.38 15.17
C VAL A 243 -10.58 1.15 15.26
N ALA A 244 -9.36 1.66 15.41
CA ALA A 244 -9.09 3.09 15.45
C ALA A 244 -9.48 3.82 14.15
N GLN A 245 -9.27 3.21 12.98
CA GLN A 245 -9.71 3.75 11.69
C GLN A 245 -11.24 3.87 11.58
N VAL A 246 -11.98 2.90 12.13
CA VAL A 246 -13.44 2.91 12.19
C VAL A 246 -13.91 4.01 13.13
N ILE A 247 -13.37 4.02 14.36
CA ILE A 247 -13.69 5.03 15.38
C ILE A 247 -13.47 6.45 14.85
N ALA A 248 -12.32 6.74 14.23
CA ALA A 248 -12.00 8.06 13.70
C ALA A 248 -13.03 8.60 12.67
N ARG A 249 -13.78 7.70 12.03
CA ARG A 249 -14.81 8.07 11.04
C ARG A 249 -16.22 8.14 11.62
N VAL A 250 -16.47 7.49 12.75
CA VAL A 250 -17.80 7.51 13.39
C VAL A 250 -17.90 8.57 14.49
N VAL A 251 -16.80 8.92 15.16
CA VAL A 251 -16.79 9.93 16.24
C VAL A 251 -17.31 11.31 15.86
N PRO A 252 -17.19 11.81 14.60
CA PRO A 252 -17.78 13.11 14.25
C PRO A 252 -19.31 13.15 14.35
N PHE A 253 -19.96 11.99 14.43
CA PHE A 253 -21.42 11.89 14.52
C PHE A 253 -21.96 11.82 15.93
N ASP A 254 -21.07 11.70 16.92
CA ASP A 254 -21.41 11.75 18.33
C ASP A 254 -21.15 13.14 18.90
N TYR A 255 -22.12 13.71 19.60
CA TYR A 255 -21.99 15.07 20.16
C TYR A 255 -20.81 15.21 21.12
N GLU A 256 -20.58 14.20 21.98
CA GLU A 256 -19.53 14.24 22.99
C GLU A 256 -18.17 13.98 22.34
N TRP A 257 -18.06 12.96 21.48
CA TRP A 257 -16.78 12.57 20.90
C TRP A 257 -16.33 13.47 19.74
N ALA A 258 -17.24 14.13 19.03
CA ALA A 258 -16.89 15.10 17.99
C ALA A 258 -16.07 16.27 18.56
N ALA A 259 -16.34 16.69 19.81
CA ALA A 259 -15.60 17.76 20.47
C ALA A 259 -14.20 17.32 20.97
N ARG A 260 -13.97 16.01 21.11
CA ARG A 260 -12.73 15.43 21.66
C ARG A 260 -12.37 14.10 20.98
N PRO A 261 -12.12 14.11 19.67
CA PRO A 261 -12.02 12.87 18.87
C PRO A 261 -10.75 12.05 19.17
N LEU A 262 -9.73 12.66 19.79
CA LEU A 262 -8.47 11.98 20.11
C LEU A 262 -8.67 10.87 21.15
N ALA A 263 -9.48 11.11 22.18
CA ALA A 263 -9.69 10.17 23.28
C ALA A 263 -10.23 8.79 22.82
N PRO A 264 -11.32 8.70 22.03
CA PRO A 264 -11.83 7.41 21.57
C PRO A 264 -10.88 6.70 20.59
N VAL A 265 -10.14 7.43 19.75
CA VAL A 265 -9.16 6.83 18.83
C VAL A 265 -7.96 6.26 19.61
N VAL A 266 -7.46 6.98 20.62
CA VAL A 266 -6.44 6.45 21.53
C VAL A 266 -6.94 5.22 22.26
N ALA A 267 -8.20 5.22 22.74
CA ALA A 267 -8.82 4.07 23.39
C ALA A 267 -8.79 2.82 22.49
N ALA A 268 -9.19 2.98 21.23
CA ALA A 268 -9.17 1.90 20.24
C ALA A 268 -7.76 1.36 19.96
N LEU A 269 -6.75 2.23 19.97
CA LEU A 269 -5.35 1.80 19.76
C LEU A 269 -4.79 0.99 20.92
N ILE A 270 -5.37 1.07 22.13
CA ILE A 270 -4.82 0.42 23.33
C ILE A 270 -5.78 -0.56 24.00
N MET A 271 -7.01 -0.74 23.50
CA MET A 271 -8.03 -1.57 24.13
C MET A 271 -7.59 -3.03 24.31
N ASP A 272 -6.84 -3.57 23.35
CA ASP A 272 -6.37 -4.95 23.36
C ASP A 272 -4.96 -5.11 23.90
N CYS A 273 -4.40 -4.12 24.59
CA CYS A 273 -3.01 -4.24 25.06
C CYS A 273 -2.80 -5.45 25.99
N GLY A 274 -3.84 -5.94 26.66
CA GLY A 274 -3.80 -7.16 27.46
C GLY A 274 -3.63 -8.44 26.62
N MET A 275 -3.94 -8.43 25.32
CA MET A 275 -3.80 -9.61 24.45
C MET A 275 -2.35 -10.06 24.28
N VAL A 276 -1.37 -9.21 24.59
CA VAL A 276 0.04 -9.61 24.62
C VAL A 276 0.38 -10.64 25.70
N THR A 277 -0.48 -10.82 26.70
CA THR A 277 -0.32 -11.88 27.71
C THR A 277 -0.99 -13.19 27.29
N VAL A 278 -1.73 -13.21 26.18
CA VAL A 278 -2.45 -14.38 25.69
C VAL A 278 -1.50 -15.22 24.81
N PRO A 279 -1.35 -16.53 25.07
CA PRO A 279 -0.49 -17.39 24.27
C PRO A 279 -0.91 -17.40 22.79
N SER A 280 0.05 -17.22 21.88
CA SER A 280 -0.22 -17.20 20.42
C SER A 280 -0.84 -18.49 19.90
N ALA A 281 -0.49 -19.64 20.49
CA ALA A 281 -1.09 -20.94 20.16
C ALA A 281 -2.61 -20.94 20.36
N LEU A 282 -3.12 -20.19 21.35
CA LEU A 282 -4.55 -20.05 21.58
C LEU A 282 -5.22 -19.23 20.46
N LEU A 283 -4.55 -18.16 20.02
CA LEU A 283 -5.06 -17.28 18.95
C LEU A 283 -5.04 -17.94 17.56
N MET A 284 -4.15 -18.91 17.35
CA MET A 284 -4.04 -19.68 16.10
C MET A 284 -4.97 -20.90 16.06
N LYS A 285 -5.64 -21.23 17.17
CA LYS A 285 -6.46 -22.44 17.27
C LYS A 285 -7.68 -22.34 16.35
N THR A 286 -7.94 -23.42 15.60
CA THR A 286 -9.12 -23.56 14.73
C THR A 286 -10.25 -24.33 15.39
N ASP A 287 -9.93 -25.18 16.37
CA ASP A 287 -10.92 -25.89 17.17
C ASP A 287 -11.55 -24.99 18.24
N PRO A 288 -12.77 -25.31 18.71
CA PRO A 288 -13.38 -24.59 19.83
C PRO A 288 -12.46 -24.51 21.05
N LEU A 289 -12.46 -23.35 21.72
CA LEU A 289 -11.73 -23.15 22.97
C LEU A 289 -12.37 -23.95 24.11
N THR A 290 -11.55 -24.59 24.93
CA THR A 290 -11.98 -25.13 26.23
C THR A 290 -12.37 -24.00 27.18
N ALA A 291 -13.05 -24.32 28.28
CA ALA A 291 -13.45 -23.32 29.26
C ALA A 291 -12.24 -22.58 29.88
N ASP A 292 -11.13 -23.27 30.14
CA ASP A 292 -9.92 -22.65 30.71
C ASP A 292 -9.22 -21.75 29.71
N GLU A 293 -9.07 -22.23 28.47
CA GLU A 293 -8.55 -21.45 27.34
C GLU A 293 -9.36 -20.19 27.11
N ARG A 294 -10.69 -20.30 27.12
CA ARG A 294 -11.62 -19.18 27.01
C ARG A 294 -11.41 -18.15 28.12
N ARG A 295 -11.28 -18.59 29.39
CA ARG A 295 -11.03 -17.67 30.52
C ARG A 295 -9.74 -16.89 30.37
N VAL A 296 -8.68 -17.50 29.84
CA VAL A 296 -7.40 -16.82 29.59
C VAL A 296 -7.58 -15.71 28.56
N LEU A 297 -8.33 -15.98 27.47
CA LEU A 297 -8.62 -14.99 26.45
C LEU A 297 -9.54 -13.88 26.99
N GLU A 298 -10.64 -14.23 27.66
CA GLU A 298 -11.64 -13.28 28.16
C GLU A 298 -11.11 -12.39 29.31
N ALA A 299 -9.97 -12.72 29.91
CA ALA A 299 -9.32 -11.88 30.92
C ALA A 299 -8.59 -10.65 30.35
N HIS A 300 -8.29 -10.62 29.04
CA HIS A 300 -7.42 -9.59 28.46
C HIS A 300 -7.92 -8.13 28.62
N PRO A 301 -9.23 -7.80 28.61
CA PRO A 301 -9.65 -6.40 28.72
C PRO A 301 -9.31 -5.84 30.10
N LYS A 302 -9.59 -6.64 31.14
CA LYS A 302 -9.29 -6.30 32.53
C LYS A 302 -7.78 -6.21 32.75
N LEU A 303 -7.02 -7.22 32.30
CA LEU A 303 -5.56 -7.21 32.41
C LEU A 303 -4.94 -6.02 31.66
N GLY A 304 -5.46 -5.68 30.48
CA GLY A 304 -5.02 -4.51 29.71
C GLY A 304 -5.23 -3.21 30.47
N ALA A 305 -6.43 -3.00 31.03
CA ALA A 305 -6.72 -1.82 31.84
C ALA A 305 -5.83 -1.72 33.09
N GLU A 306 -5.58 -2.84 33.77
CA GLU A 306 -4.69 -2.90 34.94
C GLU A 306 -3.23 -2.55 34.58
N LEU A 307 -2.71 -3.12 33.48
CA LEU A 307 -1.37 -2.83 32.98
C LEU A 307 -1.20 -1.34 32.64
N LEU A 308 -2.20 -0.74 31.98
CA LEU A 308 -2.18 0.67 31.60
C LEU A 308 -2.25 1.60 32.82
N LEU A 309 -3.12 1.32 33.79
CA LEU A 309 -3.20 2.11 35.03
C LEU A 309 -1.92 2.03 35.86
N TRP A 310 -1.31 0.84 35.93
CA TRP A 310 -0.04 0.67 36.61
C TRP A 310 1.08 1.47 35.92
N ARG A 311 1.11 1.44 34.58
CA ARG A 311 2.14 2.12 33.79
C ARG A 311 1.95 3.63 33.72
N PHE A 312 0.70 4.08 33.71
CA PHE A 312 0.27 5.46 33.57
C PHE A 312 -0.76 5.78 34.67
N PRO A 313 -0.32 6.05 35.92
CA PRO A 313 -1.24 6.29 37.04
C PRO A 313 -2.20 7.48 36.85
N ASN A 314 -1.83 8.40 35.96
CA ASN A 314 -2.65 9.57 35.60
C ASN A 314 -3.56 9.32 34.37
N LEU A 315 -3.62 8.08 33.87
CA LEU A 315 -4.56 7.73 32.81
C LEU A 315 -5.97 8.02 33.27
N ALA A 316 -6.76 8.68 32.42
CA ALA A 316 -8.12 9.04 32.77
C ALA A 316 -8.94 7.79 33.13
N GLY A 317 -9.53 7.75 34.32
CA GLY A 317 -10.36 6.63 34.79
C GLY A 317 -11.43 6.17 33.77
N PRO A 318 -12.14 7.08 33.08
CA PRO A 318 -13.09 6.69 32.02
C PRO A 318 -12.46 5.90 30.87
N LEU A 319 -11.21 6.18 30.52
CA LEU A 319 -10.49 5.47 29.45
C LEU A 319 -10.16 4.04 29.87
N ALA A 320 -9.61 3.86 31.09
CA ALA A 320 -9.34 2.53 31.63
C ALA A 320 -10.62 1.71 31.80
N ALA A 321 -11.73 2.34 32.23
CA ALA A 321 -13.03 1.68 32.33
C ALA A 321 -13.56 1.22 30.96
N ALA A 322 -13.43 2.04 29.92
CA ALA A 322 -13.81 1.66 28.56
C ALA A 322 -12.98 0.47 28.04
N ILE A 323 -11.67 0.47 28.29
CA ILE A 323 -10.77 -0.63 27.94
C ILE A 323 -11.16 -1.91 28.69
N ALA A 324 -11.47 -1.83 29.98
CA ALA A 324 -11.88 -3.01 30.75
C ALA A 324 -13.21 -3.62 30.31
N THR A 325 -14.05 -2.87 29.59
CA THR A 325 -15.45 -3.22 29.30
C THR A 325 -15.79 -3.28 27.80
N HIS A 326 -14.82 -3.15 26.90
CA HIS A 326 -15.08 -3.09 25.45
C HIS A 326 -15.63 -4.42 24.86
N HIS A 327 -15.60 -5.51 25.63
CA HIS A 327 -16.23 -6.79 25.29
C HIS A 327 -17.52 -7.08 26.09
N GLU A 328 -17.97 -6.14 26.91
CA GLU A 328 -19.30 -6.20 27.48
C GLU A 328 -20.34 -6.04 26.37
N ARG A 329 -21.47 -6.72 26.54
CA ARG A 329 -22.57 -6.74 25.58
C ARG A 329 -23.77 -6.06 26.20
N ALA A 330 -24.55 -5.34 25.40
CA ALA A 330 -25.67 -4.56 25.94
C ALA A 330 -26.75 -5.44 26.60
N ASP A 331 -26.82 -6.72 26.22
CA ASP A 331 -27.67 -7.77 26.80
C ASP A 331 -27.12 -8.40 28.11
N GLY A 332 -25.92 -8.02 28.56
CA GLY A 332 -25.26 -8.57 29.75
C GLY A 332 -24.57 -9.92 29.57
N THR A 333 -24.52 -10.46 28.35
CA THR A 333 -23.86 -11.75 28.05
C THR A 333 -22.37 -11.62 27.73
N GLY A 334 -21.83 -10.40 27.79
CA GLY A 334 -20.42 -10.09 27.55
C GLY A 334 -19.52 -10.43 28.74
N TYR A 335 -18.26 -10.01 28.63
CA TYR A 335 -17.21 -10.26 29.61
C TYR A 335 -16.35 -9.00 29.81
N PRO A 336 -15.60 -8.90 30.93
CA PRO A 336 -15.45 -9.87 32.01
C PRO A 336 -16.46 -9.76 33.17
N GLY A 337 -17.25 -8.69 33.24
CA GLY A 337 -18.15 -8.37 34.34
C GLY A 337 -19.63 -8.72 34.10
N GLY A 338 -20.03 -8.99 32.84
CA GLY A 338 -21.44 -9.25 32.50
C GLY A 338 -22.31 -8.01 32.69
N LEU A 339 -21.77 -6.84 32.36
CA LEU A 339 -22.44 -5.55 32.50
C LEU A 339 -23.45 -5.37 31.36
N ALA A 340 -24.65 -4.87 31.66
CA ALA A 340 -25.72 -4.67 30.69
C ALA A 340 -26.02 -3.18 30.46
N GLY A 341 -26.41 -2.85 29.22
CA GLY A 341 -26.86 -1.52 28.80
C GLY A 341 -25.99 -0.38 29.33
N SER A 342 -26.58 0.53 30.11
CA SER A 342 -25.93 1.72 30.65
C SER A 342 -24.92 1.45 31.78
N GLN A 343 -24.77 0.20 32.23
CA GLN A 343 -23.67 -0.18 33.13
C GLN A 343 -22.33 -0.17 32.41
N VAL A 344 -22.33 -0.35 31.08
CA VAL A 344 -21.16 -0.22 30.23
C VAL A 344 -20.96 1.28 29.91
N PRO A 345 -19.78 1.86 30.18
CA PRO A 345 -19.48 3.25 29.83
C PRO A 345 -19.75 3.53 28.34
N PRO A 346 -20.23 4.73 27.96
CA PRO A 346 -20.50 5.07 26.56
C PRO A 346 -19.33 4.77 25.62
N LEU A 347 -18.09 5.07 26.04
CA LEU A 347 -16.91 4.75 25.25
C LEU A 347 -16.68 3.24 25.10
N GLY A 348 -16.96 2.42 26.11
CA GLY A 348 -16.88 0.96 26.01
C GLY A 348 -17.89 0.40 25.01
N ARG A 349 -19.12 0.94 25.00
CA ARG A 349 -20.17 0.59 24.01
C ARG A 349 -19.77 0.97 22.59
N LEU A 350 -19.19 2.16 22.40
CA LEU A 350 -18.67 2.60 21.10
C LEU A 350 -17.52 1.70 20.61
N LEU A 351 -16.56 1.38 21.49
CA LEU A 351 -15.46 0.48 21.17
C LEU A 351 -15.98 -0.90 20.76
N ARG A 352 -16.97 -1.45 21.47
CA ARG A 352 -17.58 -2.74 21.13
C ARG A 352 -18.13 -2.78 19.72
N VAL A 353 -18.87 -1.74 19.31
CA VAL A 353 -19.43 -1.64 17.95
C VAL A 353 -18.34 -1.60 16.89
N ALA A 354 -17.30 -0.78 17.09
CA ALA A 354 -16.20 -0.65 16.15
C ALA A 354 -15.31 -1.92 16.09
N ASP A 355 -15.10 -2.56 17.24
CA ASP A 355 -14.37 -3.82 17.40
C ASP A 355 -15.01 -4.94 16.57
N VAL A 356 -16.32 -5.18 16.78
CA VAL A 356 -17.06 -6.21 16.03
C VAL A 356 -17.00 -5.92 14.52
N TYR A 357 -17.26 -4.67 14.12
CA TYR A 357 -17.19 -4.30 12.70
C TYR A 357 -15.80 -4.52 12.10
N ALA A 358 -14.74 -4.10 12.78
CA ALA A 358 -13.37 -4.27 12.30
C ALA A 358 -12.98 -5.75 12.24
N ALA A 359 -13.27 -6.52 13.29
CA ALA A 359 -12.99 -7.95 13.33
C ALA A 359 -13.67 -8.72 12.20
N LEU A 360 -14.92 -8.35 11.83
CA LEU A 360 -15.64 -8.97 10.71
C LEU A 360 -14.97 -8.72 9.36
N ASN A 361 -14.34 -7.56 9.17
CA ASN A 361 -13.63 -7.16 7.95
C ASN A 361 -12.17 -7.69 7.88
N GLU A 362 -11.73 -8.47 8.86
CA GLU A 362 -10.38 -9.01 8.93
C GLU A 362 -10.36 -10.52 8.67
N ASP A 363 -9.32 -10.98 7.97
CA ASP A 363 -9.01 -12.40 7.92
C ASP A 363 -8.54 -12.86 9.31
N ARG A 364 -9.18 -13.91 9.83
CA ARG A 364 -8.81 -14.60 11.06
C ARG A 364 -8.38 -16.03 10.72
N PRO A 365 -7.55 -16.70 11.56
CA PRO A 365 -7.08 -18.06 11.26
C PRO A 365 -8.19 -19.07 10.92
N HIS A 366 -9.40 -18.89 11.48
CA HIS A 366 -10.56 -19.76 11.31
C HIS A 366 -11.67 -19.18 10.41
N ARG A 367 -11.51 -17.96 9.87
CA ARG A 367 -12.56 -17.27 9.09
C ARG A 367 -11.98 -16.23 8.14
N SER A 368 -12.41 -16.23 6.88
CA SER A 368 -12.07 -15.16 5.94
C SER A 368 -12.82 -13.86 6.26
N ALA A 369 -12.21 -12.72 5.91
CA ALA A 369 -12.85 -11.41 5.99
C ALA A 369 -14.20 -11.40 5.28
N ALA A 370 -15.21 -10.85 5.93
CA ALA A 370 -16.49 -10.51 5.29
C ALA A 370 -16.30 -9.26 4.43
N ASP A 371 -17.19 -9.06 3.45
CA ASP A 371 -17.25 -7.75 2.78
C ASP A 371 -17.87 -6.69 3.71
N PRO A 372 -17.56 -5.39 3.50
CA PRO A 372 -18.03 -4.32 4.38
C PRO A 372 -19.55 -4.27 4.57
N ARG A 373 -20.33 -4.59 3.53
CA ARG A 373 -21.79 -4.61 3.61
C ARG A 373 -22.27 -5.74 4.51
N ALA A 374 -21.70 -6.94 4.36
CA ALA A 374 -22.01 -8.07 5.23
C ALA A 374 -21.65 -7.77 6.69
N ALA A 375 -20.46 -7.23 6.95
CA ALA A 375 -20.02 -6.85 8.29
C ALA A 375 -20.95 -5.80 8.93
N LEU A 376 -21.34 -4.78 8.18
CA LEU A 376 -22.29 -3.76 8.64
C LEU A 376 -23.67 -4.37 8.94
N THR A 377 -24.15 -5.27 8.08
CA THR A 377 -25.43 -5.95 8.27
C THR A 377 -25.43 -6.76 9.56
N GLU A 378 -24.36 -7.51 9.83
CA GLU A 378 -24.22 -8.31 11.04
C GLU A 378 -24.21 -7.45 12.31
N VAL A 379 -23.50 -6.32 12.31
CA VAL A 379 -23.50 -5.39 13.45
C VAL A 379 -24.89 -4.77 13.69
N LEU A 380 -25.61 -4.40 12.63
CA LEU A 380 -26.97 -3.87 12.76
C LEU A 380 -27.96 -4.94 13.27
N MET A 381 -27.79 -6.20 12.85
CA MET A 381 -28.58 -7.31 13.38
C MET A 381 -28.29 -7.57 14.86
N ALA A 382 -27.01 -7.52 15.26
CA ALA A 382 -26.60 -7.62 16.66
C ALA A 382 -27.18 -6.48 17.51
N ALA A 383 -27.29 -5.26 16.94
CA ALA A 383 -27.94 -4.13 17.60
C ALA A 383 -29.45 -4.38 17.80
N GLU A 384 -30.15 -4.91 16.80
CA GLU A 384 -31.57 -5.27 16.92
C GLU A 384 -31.84 -6.38 17.95
N GLN A 385 -30.86 -7.27 18.14
CA GLN A 385 -30.89 -8.31 19.16
C GLN A 385 -30.51 -7.80 20.57
N GLY A 386 -30.09 -6.54 20.69
CA GLY A 386 -29.65 -5.94 21.94
C GLY A 386 -28.25 -6.35 22.40
N GLU A 387 -27.44 -6.95 21.51
CA GLU A 387 -26.08 -7.40 21.84
C GLU A 387 -25.08 -6.24 21.88
N VAL A 388 -25.29 -5.24 21.02
CA VAL A 388 -24.48 -4.03 20.91
C VAL A 388 -25.38 -2.79 20.96
N ASP A 389 -24.77 -1.63 21.20
CA ASP A 389 -25.50 -0.38 21.29
C ASP A 389 -26.05 0.07 19.93
N ARG A 390 -27.37 0.32 19.86
CA ARG A 390 -28.06 0.69 18.62
C ARG A 390 -27.61 2.05 18.09
N ASP A 391 -27.49 3.06 18.93
CA ASP A 391 -27.15 4.42 18.51
C ASP A 391 -25.73 4.45 17.91
N PHE A 392 -24.78 3.76 18.54
CA PHE A 392 -23.43 3.65 18.00
C PHE A 392 -23.36 2.76 16.74
N ALA A 393 -24.16 1.69 16.65
CA ALA A 393 -24.22 0.85 15.45
C ALA A 393 -24.72 1.64 14.23
N GLU A 394 -25.69 2.54 14.41
CA GLU A 394 -26.18 3.42 13.34
C GLU A 394 -25.10 4.37 12.81
N TYR A 395 -24.10 4.76 13.61
CA TYR A 395 -23.00 5.58 13.11
C TYR A 395 -22.17 4.88 12.03
N LEU A 396 -22.13 3.55 12.01
CA LEU A 396 -21.44 2.80 10.95
C LEU A 396 -22.09 2.96 9.57
N LEU A 397 -23.37 3.34 9.49
CA LEU A 397 -24.03 3.63 8.21
C LEU A 397 -23.35 4.77 7.44
N ASN A 398 -22.61 5.64 8.13
CA ASN A 398 -21.84 6.72 7.51
C ASN A 398 -20.56 6.22 6.82
N LEU A 399 -20.16 4.97 7.06
CA LEU A 399 -19.10 4.31 6.29
C LEU A 399 -19.61 3.86 4.90
N SER A 400 -20.93 3.92 4.66
CA SER A 400 -21.63 3.36 3.50
C SER A 400 -21.66 1.82 3.49
N TYR A 401 -22.63 1.23 2.78
CA TYR A 401 -22.59 -0.23 2.51
C TYR A 401 -21.40 -0.60 1.63
N TYR A 402 -20.97 0.34 0.78
CA TYR A 402 -19.83 0.19 -0.10
C TYR A 402 -18.88 1.37 0.10
N PRO A 403 -17.95 1.29 1.05
CA PRO A 403 -16.91 2.31 1.24
C PRO A 403 -16.11 2.56 -0.04
N VAL A 404 -15.48 3.74 -0.16
CA VAL A 404 -14.58 4.06 -1.28
C VAL A 404 -13.53 2.95 -1.45
N ASN A 405 -13.22 2.63 -2.71
CA ASN A 405 -12.40 1.49 -3.17
C ASN A 405 -13.06 0.11 -3.06
N THR A 406 -14.32 -0.01 -2.64
CA THR A 406 -15.04 -1.28 -2.78
C THR A 406 -15.28 -1.58 -4.25
N VAL A 407 -14.78 -2.71 -4.74
CA VAL A 407 -15.08 -3.21 -6.07
C VAL A 407 -16.41 -3.94 -6.05
N VAL A 408 -17.30 -3.61 -6.98
CA VAL A 408 -18.71 -4.01 -6.99
C VAL A 408 -19.13 -4.51 -8.37
N GLU A 409 -20.09 -5.44 -8.38
CA GLU A 409 -20.78 -5.91 -9.57
C GLU A 409 -22.13 -5.17 -9.67
N LEU A 410 -22.40 -4.57 -10.82
CA LEU A 410 -23.64 -3.85 -11.11
C LEU A 410 -24.71 -4.80 -11.65
N THR A 411 -25.97 -4.38 -11.64
CA THR A 411 -27.12 -5.17 -12.11
C THR A 411 -27.07 -5.59 -13.57
N ASP A 412 -26.24 -4.93 -14.38
CA ASP A 412 -26.03 -5.24 -15.80
C ASP A 412 -24.77 -6.09 -16.06
N GLY A 413 -24.14 -6.61 -15.00
CA GLY A 413 -22.95 -7.48 -15.08
C GLY A 413 -21.62 -6.72 -15.15
N ARG A 414 -21.64 -5.39 -15.29
CA ARG A 414 -20.41 -4.59 -15.30
C ARG A 414 -19.75 -4.58 -13.92
N VAL A 415 -18.42 -4.55 -13.91
CA VAL A 415 -17.62 -4.39 -12.68
C VAL A 415 -17.17 -2.95 -12.58
N ALA A 416 -17.32 -2.37 -11.39
CA ALA A 416 -16.94 -1.01 -11.08
C ALA A 416 -16.26 -0.95 -9.70
N PHE A 417 -15.67 0.18 -9.35
CA PHE A 417 -15.26 0.45 -7.96
C PHE A 417 -15.83 1.77 -7.47
N VAL A 418 -16.08 1.86 -6.17
CA VAL A 418 -16.64 3.06 -5.54
C VAL A 418 -15.59 4.16 -5.49
N VAL A 419 -15.92 5.33 -6.05
CA VAL A 419 -15.05 6.52 -6.02
C VAL A 419 -15.51 7.57 -5.00
N ALA A 420 -16.82 7.61 -4.70
CA ALA A 420 -17.37 8.53 -3.71
C ALA A 420 -18.68 7.98 -3.12
N ASN A 421 -18.91 8.30 -1.86
CA ASN A 421 -20.16 8.08 -1.16
C ASN A 421 -20.86 9.41 -0.90
N HIS A 422 -22.17 9.43 -1.04
CA HIS A 422 -22.99 10.61 -0.78
C HIS A 422 -23.24 10.76 0.73
N PRO A 423 -23.03 11.94 1.33
CA PRO A 423 -23.17 12.14 2.77
C PRO A 423 -24.63 12.35 3.24
N ASN A 424 -25.65 12.06 2.41
CA ASN A 424 -27.04 12.42 2.72
C ASN A 424 -27.75 11.38 3.59
N ARG A 425 -28.04 11.73 4.84
CA ARG A 425 -28.78 10.89 5.81
C ARG A 425 -30.30 10.89 5.62
N LEU A 426 -30.86 11.87 4.89
CA LEU A 426 -32.32 12.00 4.75
C LEU A 426 -32.91 10.98 3.76
N ASP A 427 -32.08 10.44 2.86
CA ASP A 427 -32.49 9.37 1.95
C ASP A 427 -31.87 8.03 2.41
N PRO A 428 -32.68 7.09 2.95
CA PRO A 428 -32.18 5.82 3.46
C PRO A 428 -31.59 4.92 2.37
N ARG A 429 -31.78 5.26 1.08
CA ARG A 429 -31.19 4.52 -0.04
C ARG A 429 -29.76 4.94 -0.34
N THR A 430 -29.34 6.12 0.13
CA THR A 430 -28.05 6.74 -0.19
C THR A 430 -26.83 5.86 0.12
N PRO A 431 -26.75 5.14 1.27
CA PRO A 431 -25.61 4.25 1.56
C PRO A 431 -25.44 3.08 0.57
N GLY A 432 -26.46 2.77 -0.24
CA GLY A 432 -26.41 1.74 -1.28
C GLY A 432 -26.23 2.28 -2.71
N ARG A 433 -26.12 3.60 -2.89
CA ARG A 433 -26.12 4.25 -4.21
C ARG A 433 -24.92 5.21 -4.38
N PRO A 434 -23.68 4.69 -4.34
CA PRO A 434 -22.48 5.51 -4.48
C PRO A 434 -22.24 6.02 -5.91
N VAL A 435 -21.25 6.90 -6.07
CA VAL A 435 -20.63 7.16 -7.38
C VAL A 435 -19.57 6.08 -7.64
N VAL A 436 -19.63 5.45 -8.80
CA VAL A 436 -18.73 4.35 -9.19
C VAL A 436 -17.97 4.67 -10.47
N ALA A 437 -16.78 4.11 -10.59
CA ALA A 437 -15.95 4.09 -11.77
C ALA A 437 -16.02 2.69 -12.41
N VAL A 438 -16.67 2.59 -13.56
CA VAL A 438 -16.88 1.34 -14.30
C VAL A 438 -15.60 0.92 -15.00
N LEU A 439 -15.20 -0.32 -14.78
CA LEU A 439 -13.96 -0.92 -15.25
C LEU A 439 -14.17 -1.87 -16.42
N THR A 440 -15.31 -2.56 -16.49
CA THR A 440 -15.61 -3.55 -17.52
C THR A 440 -16.92 -3.27 -18.26
N ASP A 441 -17.03 -3.81 -19.47
CA ASP A 441 -18.32 -4.05 -20.13
C ASP A 441 -19.07 -5.23 -19.46
N ALA A 442 -20.27 -5.54 -19.96
CA ALA A 442 -21.14 -6.58 -19.41
C ALA A 442 -20.60 -8.00 -19.65
N GLU A 443 -19.76 -8.16 -20.67
CA GLU A 443 -19.10 -9.41 -21.03
C GLU A 443 -17.79 -9.65 -20.24
N GLY A 444 -17.37 -8.67 -19.42
CA GLY A 444 -16.18 -8.74 -18.59
C GLY A 444 -14.90 -8.24 -19.27
N GLY A 445 -15.00 -7.66 -20.47
CA GLY A 445 -13.92 -6.96 -21.16
C GLY A 445 -13.59 -5.63 -20.49
N MET A 446 -12.29 -5.35 -20.31
CA MET A 446 -11.85 -4.10 -19.71
C MET A 446 -12.14 -2.91 -20.62
N LEU A 447 -12.81 -1.89 -20.09
CA LEU A 447 -13.06 -0.65 -20.82
C LEU A 447 -11.73 0.07 -21.13
N PRO A 448 -11.62 0.73 -22.30
CA PRO A 448 -10.45 1.52 -22.65
C PRO A 448 -10.35 2.81 -21.83
N ARG A 449 -11.48 3.31 -21.32
CA ARG A 449 -11.59 4.45 -20.42
C ARG A 449 -12.64 4.16 -19.37
N VAL A 450 -12.34 4.56 -18.14
CA VAL A 450 -13.26 4.45 -17.01
C VAL A 450 -14.44 5.39 -17.22
N GLU A 451 -15.65 4.86 -17.12
CA GLU A 451 -16.90 5.62 -17.09
C GLU A 451 -17.29 5.89 -15.63
N HIS A 452 -17.72 7.11 -15.31
CA HIS A 452 -18.19 7.44 -13.96
C HIS A 452 -19.71 7.49 -13.94
N LEU A 453 -20.33 6.71 -13.03
CA LEU A 453 -21.77 6.63 -12.87
C LEU A 453 -22.16 7.03 -11.45
N ASP A 454 -23.08 7.97 -11.32
CA ASP A 454 -23.73 8.25 -10.04
C ASP A 454 -24.96 7.35 -9.89
N LEU A 455 -24.83 6.30 -9.09
CA LEU A 455 -25.91 5.33 -8.92
C LEU A 455 -27.13 5.93 -8.21
N SER A 456 -27.06 7.14 -7.64
CA SER A 456 -28.23 7.80 -7.06
C SER A 456 -29.26 8.25 -8.12
N ALA A 457 -28.85 8.42 -9.37
CA ALA A 457 -29.75 8.73 -10.48
C ALA A 457 -30.58 7.50 -10.89
N ALA A 458 -31.84 7.73 -11.29
CA ALA A 458 -32.86 6.69 -11.45
C ALA A 458 -32.52 5.59 -12.49
N ASP A 459 -31.70 5.90 -13.49
CA ASP A 459 -31.51 5.04 -14.68
C ASP A 459 -30.17 4.27 -14.70
N HIS A 460 -29.37 4.33 -13.64
CA HIS A 460 -28.01 3.75 -13.62
C HIS A 460 -27.90 2.40 -12.90
N GLY A 461 -29.02 1.74 -12.62
CA GLY A 461 -29.05 0.42 -11.99
C GLY A 461 -28.66 0.46 -10.50
N SER A 462 -28.25 -0.69 -9.97
CA SER A 462 -27.81 -0.83 -8.57
C SER A 462 -26.65 -1.79 -8.42
N ILE A 463 -26.08 -1.86 -7.21
CA ILE A 463 -25.03 -2.82 -6.88
C ILE A 463 -25.68 -4.14 -6.47
N VAL A 464 -25.25 -5.23 -7.11
CA VAL A 464 -25.64 -6.59 -6.77
C VAL A 464 -24.87 -7.05 -5.53
N LYS A 465 -23.54 -6.95 -5.57
CA LYS A 465 -22.63 -7.44 -4.52
C LYS A 465 -21.25 -6.80 -4.63
N ALA A 466 -20.48 -6.88 -3.54
CA ALA A 466 -19.04 -6.65 -3.60
C ALA A 466 -18.35 -7.83 -4.31
N VAL A 467 -17.32 -7.54 -5.10
CA VAL A 467 -16.55 -8.56 -5.80
C VAL A 467 -15.53 -9.19 -4.83
N PRO A 468 -15.52 -10.52 -4.64
CA PRO A 468 -14.58 -11.19 -3.73
C PRO A 468 -13.12 -11.01 -4.14
N ALA A 469 -12.20 -10.97 -3.16
CA ALA A 469 -10.78 -10.68 -3.38
C ALA A 469 -10.10 -11.56 -4.44
N ALA A 470 -10.40 -12.86 -4.47
CA ALA A 470 -9.85 -13.78 -5.49
C ALA A 470 -10.25 -13.37 -6.92
N ARG A 471 -11.52 -12.99 -7.11
CA ARG A 471 -12.03 -12.54 -8.41
C ARG A 471 -11.52 -11.14 -8.78
N ARG A 472 -11.35 -10.24 -7.79
CA ARG A 472 -10.69 -8.94 -8.03
C ARG A 472 -9.27 -9.13 -8.54
N ARG A 473 -8.50 -10.05 -7.95
CA ARG A 473 -7.12 -10.33 -8.38
C ARG A 473 -7.07 -10.80 -9.83
N GLU A 474 -7.95 -11.73 -10.20
CA GLU A 474 -8.05 -12.27 -11.54
C GLU A 474 -8.43 -11.19 -12.57
N LEU A 475 -9.46 -10.38 -12.29
CA LEU A 475 -9.97 -9.37 -13.21
C LEU A 475 -9.07 -8.12 -13.30
N LEU A 476 -8.58 -7.65 -12.15
CA LEU A 476 -8.01 -6.31 -12.02
C LEU A 476 -6.50 -6.32 -11.78
N GLY A 477 -5.90 -7.42 -11.33
CA GLY A 477 -4.52 -7.44 -10.86
C GLY A 477 -3.47 -6.96 -11.87
N SER A 478 -3.72 -7.15 -13.17
CA SER A 478 -2.82 -6.73 -14.26
C SER A 478 -2.90 -5.24 -14.60
N ARG A 479 -3.97 -4.54 -14.20
CA ARG A 479 -4.22 -3.11 -14.51
C ARG A 479 -4.36 -2.21 -13.28
N TYR A 480 -5.03 -2.70 -12.24
CA TYR A 480 -5.37 -1.97 -11.01
C TYR A 480 -5.00 -2.79 -9.76
N PRO A 481 -3.70 -3.07 -9.53
CA PRO A 481 -3.24 -3.86 -8.38
C PRO A 481 -3.52 -3.23 -7.01
N ASP A 482 -3.89 -1.94 -6.99
CA ASP A 482 -4.31 -1.17 -5.83
C ASP A 482 -5.77 -1.42 -5.40
N LEU A 483 -6.60 -1.99 -6.29
CA LEU A 483 -8.00 -2.36 -6.04
C LEU A 483 -8.18 -3.85 -5.66
N VAL A 484 -7.08 -4.60 -5.57
CA VAL A 484 -7.07 -6.03 -5.24
C VAL A 484 -6.76 -6.20 -3.77
#